data_AF-A0A1Y1RBJ7-F1
#
_entry.id   AF-A0A1Y1RBJ7-F1
#
_cell.length_a   1.000
_cell.length_b   1.000
_cell.length_c   1.000
_cell.angle_alpha   90.00
_cell.angle_beta   90.00
_cell.angle_gamma   90.00
#
_symmetry.space_group_name_H-M   'P 1'
#
loop_
_entity.id
_entity.type
_entity.pdbx_description
1 polymer ?
#
loop_
_entity_poly.entity_id
_entity_poly.type
_entity_poly.pdbx_seq_one_letter_code
_entity_poly.pdbx_strand_id
1 'polypeptide(L)'
;MKRAFTLIEVVISIFLLGITVMFLYGAIDNLQKTNTIFAKNVKQMQQKEEILSLLYNDLFLADTLKLKGVDTSLIELNTTNSLYHIEHPNVAWLVSKEKNTLLRIESVLPFSTMTRENRGYYHVLRIASDCEVFKVYQSKKKDKLLINIKLKDQEPIVYEFFKPLAKRKTEPKKRDPQSQNPPSSKHEDQNQSRQP
;
A
#
# COMPACT_ATOMS: atom_id res chain seq x y z
N MET A 1 21.71 -59.40 45.81
CA MET A 1 20.26 -59.56 46.07
C MET A 1 19.52 -58.41 45.41
N LYS A 2 18.65 -58.67 44.42
CA LYS A 2 17.83 -57.61 43.81
C LYS A 2 16.80 -57.16 44.85
N ARG A 3 16.86 -55.89 45.29
CA ARG A 3 15.84 -55.32 46.19
C ARG A 3 14.56 -55.19 45.39
N ALA A 4 13.52 -55.91 45.78
CA ALA A 4 12.18 -55.74 45.23
C ALA A 4 11.55 -54.50 45.88
N PHE A 5 10.86 -53.69 45.07
CA PHE A 5 10.08 -52.57 45.56
C PHE A 5 8.95 -53.06 46.47
N THR A 6 8.65 -52.28 47.51
CA THR A 6 7.52 -52.58 48.38
C THR A 6 6.20 -52.23 47.68
N LEU A 7 5.14 -52.98 47.97
CA LEU A 7 3.82 -52.75 47.37
C LEU A 7 3.33 -51.30 47.58
N ILE A 8 3.57 -50.75 48.77
CA ILE A 8 3.19 -49.37 49.12
C ILE A 8 3.91 -48.33 48.26
N GLU A 9 5.18 -48.55 47.96
CA GLU A 9 6.01 -47.65 47.14
C GLU A 9 5.54 -47.63 45.68
N VAL A 10 5.09 -48.78 45.17
CA VAL A 10 4.47 -48.89 43.85
C VAL A 10 3.14 -48.13 43.80
N VAL A 11 2.30 -48.25 44.83
CA VAL A 11 1.01 -47.54 44.90
C VAL A 11 1.21 -46.02 44.94
N ILE A 12 2.15 -45.54 45.77
CA ILE A 12 2.49 -44.11 45.85
C ILE A 12 3.02 -43.61 44.49
N SER A 13 3.86 -44.39 43.83
CA SER A 13 4.42 -44.03 42.52
C SER A 13 3.33 -43.90 41.44
N ILE A 14 2.38 -44.84 41.39
CA ILE A 14 1.25 -44.78 40.45
C ILE A 14 0.37 -43.55 40.73
N PHE A 15 0.12 -43.25 42.00
CA PHE A 15 -0.68 -42.09 42.39
C PHE A 15 -0.01 -40.77 41.98
N LEU A 16 1.29 -40.62 42.28
CA LEU A 16 2.06 -39.45 41.85
C LEU A 16 2.13 -39.33 40.32
N LEU A 17 2.26 -40.46 39.62
CA LEU A 17 2.22 -40.49 38.17
C LEU A 17 0.87 -40.00 37.63
N GLY A 18 -0.24 -40.44 38.22
CA GLY A 18 -1.59 -40.02 37.83
C GLY A 18 -1.78 -38.50 37.94
N ILE A 19 -1.34 -37.91 39.06
CA ILE A 19 -1.34 -36.45 39.25
C ILE A 19 -0.48 -35.76 38.18
N THR A 20 0.73 -36.28 37.94
CA THR A 20 1.65 -35.71 36.95
C THR A 20 1.05 -35.72 35.54
N VAL A 21 0.42 -36.84 35.14
CA VAL A 21 -0.23 -36.97 33.82
C VAL A 21 -1.39 -35.98 33.68
N MET A 22 -2.17 -35.75 34.74
CA MET A 22 -3.25 -34.76 34.74
C MET A 22 -2.73 -33.34 34.48
N PHE A 23 -1.66 -32.94 35.17
CA PHE A 23 -1.02 -31.64 34.93
C PHE A 23 -0.43 -31.54 33.51
N LEU A 24 0.18 -32.61 33.02
CA LEU A 24 0.77 -32.64 31.68
C LEU A 24 -0.30 -32.48 30.60
N TYR A 25 -1.46 -33.11 30.76
CA TYR A 25 -2.58 -32.94 29.83
C TYR A 25 -3.07 -31.49 29.80
N GLY A 26 -3.22 -30.86 30.96
CA GLY A 26 -3.54 -29.43 31.04
C GLY A 26 -2.49 -28.53 30.40
N ALA A 27 -1.20 -28.84 30.56
CA ALA A 27 -0.11 -28.12 29.92
C ALA A 27 -0.17 -28.23 28.38
N ILE A 28 -0.45 -29.43 27.85
CA ILE A 28 -0.58 -29.66 26.41
C ILE A 28 -1.75 -28.87 25.81
N ASP A 29 -2.93 -28.90 26.43
CA ASP A 29 -4.10 -28.15 25.96
C ASP A 29 -3.84 -26.63 25.95
N ASN A 30 -3.21 -26.11 27.02
CA ASN A 30 -2.81 -24.72 27.08
C ASN A 30 -1.77 -24.35 26.02
N LEU A 31 -0.79 -25.21 25.74
CA LEU A 31 0.19 -25.00 24.68
C LEU A 31 -0.48 -24.96 23.31
N GLN A 32 -1.43 -25.85 23.03
CA GLN A 32 -2.16 -25.85 21.76
C GLN A 32 -2.98 -24.56 21.58
N LYS A 33 -3.73 -24.14 22.61
CA LYS A 33 -4.48 -22.87 22.60
C LYS A 33 -3.55 -21.66 22.39
N THR A 34 -2.42 -21.66 23.07
CA THR A 34 -1.44 -20.58 22.95
C THR A 34 -0.86 -20.54 21.53
N ASN A 35 -0.53 -21.70 20.96
CA ASN A 35 0.02 -21.79 19.61
C ASN A 35 -0.99 -21.33 18.54
N THR A 36 -2.28 -21.63 18.69
CA THR A 36 -3.30 -21.14 17.74
C THR A 36 -3.48 -19.63 17.80
N ILE A 37 -3.41 -19.03 18.99
CA ILE A 37 -3.41 -17.57 19.17
C ILE A 37 -2.16 -16.95 18.52
N PHE A 38 -0.98 -17.51 18.76
CA PHE A 38 0.26 -17.03 18.13
C PHE A 38 0.19 -17.11 16.61
N ALA A 39 -0.25 -18.24 16.04
CA ALA A 39 -0.40 -18.40 14.61
C ALA A 39 -1.37 -17.37 14.02
N LYS A 40 -2.48 -17.07 14.70
CA LYS A 40 -3.43 -16.03 14.31
C LYS A 40 -2.77 -14.65 14.30
N ASN A 41 -2.05 -14.30 15.38
CA ASN A 41 -1.39 -13.00 15.50
C ASN A 41 -0.30 -12.81 14.44
N VAL A 42 0.50 -13.85 14.17
CA VAL A 42 1.52 -13.81 13.10
C VAL A 42 0.87 -13.54 11.74
N LYS A 43 -0.23 -14.22 11.42
CA LYS A 43 -0.96 -14.00 10.17
C LYS A 43 -1.52 -12.59 10.07
N GLN A 44 -2.07 -12.03 11.15
CA GLN A 44 -2.56 -10.66 11.18
C GLN A 44 -1.42 -9.64 10.97
N MET A 45 -0.26 -9.85 11.59
CA MET A 45 0.90 -8.99 11.42
C MET A 45 1.47 -9.04 10.00
N GLN A 46 1.54 -10.23 9.39
CA GLN A 46 1.94 -10.39 7.98
C GLN A 46 0.99 -9.64 7.05
N GLN A 47 -0.32 -9.79 7.24
CA GLN A 47 -1.32 -9.07 6.44
C GLN A 47 -1.17 -7.55 6.59
N LYS A 48 -0.97 -7.07 7.82
CA LYS A 48 -0.71 -5.64 8.08
C LYS A 48 0.52 -5.13 7.34
N GLU A 49 1.61 -5.89 7.38
CA GLU A 49 2.87 -5.52 6.72
C GLU A 49 2.74 -5.54 5.19
N GLU A 50 2.05 -6.53 4.62
CA GLU A 50 1.75 -6.58 3.18
C GLU A 50 0.94 -5.36 2.71
N ILE A 51 -0.10 -4.99 3.47
CA ILE A 51 -0.91 -3.79 3.18
C ILE A 51 -0.04 -2.54 3.23
N LEU A 52 0.72 -2.36 4.30
CA LEU A 52 1.53 -1.17 4.53
C LEU A 52 2.65 -1.05 3.50
N SER A 53 3.39 -2.12 3.24
CA SER A 53 4.47 -2.12 2.24
C SER A 53 3.96 -1.81 0.85
N LEU A 54 2.84 -2.40 0.43
CA LEU A 54 2.26 -2.15 -0.89
C LEU A 54 1.75 -0.71 -1.04
N LEU A 55 1.00 -0.23 -0.04
CA LEU A 55 0.49 1.15 -0.04
C LEU A 55 1.63 2.17 0.06
N TYR A 56 2.65 1.87 0.86
CA TYR A 56 3.86 2.69 0.96
C TYR A 56 4.55 2.80 -0.40
N ASN A 57 4.79 1.69 -1.08
CA ASN A 57 5.42 1.68 -2.40
C ASN A 57 4.60 2.46 -3.43
N ASP A 58 3.27 2.28 -3.43
CA ASP A 58 2.38 3.05 -4.30
C ASP A 58 2.53 4.56 -4.07
N LEU A 59 2.49 5.01 -2.81
CA LEU A 59 2.60 6.43 -2.44
C LEU A 59 3.99 7.00 -2.66
N PHE A 60 5.03 6.22 -2.36
CA PHE A 60 6.42 6.62 -2.49
C PHE A 60 6.80 6.80 -3.95
N LEU A 61 6.35 5.90 -4.84
CA LEU A 61 6.60 5.95 -6.27
C LEU A 61 5.54 6.75 -7.04
N ALA A 62 4.53 7.31 -6.37
CA ALA A 62 3.48 8.09 -7.04
C ALA A 62 4.00 9.44 -7.57
N ASP A 63 3.78 9.69 -8.86
CA ASP A 63 3.96 11.01 -9.48
C ASP A 63 2.80 11.96 -9.17
N THR A 64 1.60 11.41 -9.05
CA THR A 64 0.39 12.17 -8.74
C THR A 64 -0.44 11.47 -7.68
N LEU A 65 -1.13 12.27 -6.86
CA LEU A 65 -2.04 11.80 -5.83
C LEU A 65 -3.31 12.65 -5.87
N LYS A 66 -4.46 12.00 -5.94
CA LYS A 66 -5.78 12.61 -5.84
C LYS A 66 -6.57 11.86 -4.77
N LEU A 67 -7.09 12.60 -3.81
CA LEU A 67 -8.01 12.07 -2.81
C LEU A 67 -9.43 12.43 -3.21
N LYS A 68 -10.35 11.48 -3.15
CA LYS A 68 -11.77 11.66 -3.49
C LYS A 68 -12.67 11.05 -2.42
N GLY A 69 -13.91 11.55 -2.37
CA GLY A 69 -14.93 11.12 -1.41
C GLY A 69 -15.06 12.05 -0.19
N VAL A 70 -16.18 11.96 0.51
CA VAL A 70 -16.44 12.69 1.75
C VAL A 70 -15.57 12.09 2.86
N ASP A 71 -14.72 12.89 3.50
CA ASP A 71 -13.71 12.46 4.48
C ASP A 71 -12.81 11.30 4.00
N THR A 72 -12.56 11.34 2.68
CA THR A 72 -11.56 10.69 1.82
C THR A 72 -11.23 9.21 2.07
N SER A 73 -12.06 8.34 1.46
CA SER A 73 -11.93 6.88 1.38
C SER A 73 -11.48 6.35 0.00
N LEU A 74 -11.12 7.23 -0.93
CA LEU A 74 -10.60 6.86 -2.25
C LEU A 74 -9.29 7.59 -2.50
N ILE A 75 -8.24 6.81 -2.76
CA ILE A 75 -6.95 7.31 -3.28
C ILE A 75 -6.88 6.94 -4.75
N GLU A 76 -6.60 7.92 -5.62
CA GLU A 76 -6.18 7.68 -6.99
C GLU A 76 -4.75 8.21 -7.16
N LEU A 77 -3.88 7.41 -7.75
CA LEU A 77 -2.48 7.74 -7.96
C LEU A 77 -1.99 7.26 -9.32
N ASN A 78 -0.99 7.94 -9.85
CA ASN A 78 -0.18 7.43 -10.97
C ASN A 78 1.20 7.15 -10.42
N THR A 79 1.70 5.93 -10.59
CA THR A 79 2.91 5.42 -9.95
C THR A 79 3.66 4.51 -10.92
N THR A 80 4.91 4.21 -10.61
CA THR A 80 5.68 3.15 -11.29
C THR A 80 5.59 1.80 -10.58
N ASN A 81 4.93 1.76 -9.41
CA ASN A 81 4.65 0.50 -8.71
C ASN A 81 3.52 -0.28 -9.39
N SER A 82 3.87 -1.28 -10.21
CA SER A 82 2.89 -2.17 -10.84
C SER A 82 3.08 -3.63 -10.42
N LEU A 83 1.97 -4.28 -10.11
CA LEU A 83 1.84 -5.71 -9.88
C LEU A 83 1.53 -6.47 -11.18
N TYR A 84 1.11 -5.77 -12.23
CA TYR A 84 0.69 -6.33 -13.51
C TYR A 84 1.56 -5.85 -14.68
N HIS A 85 2.79 -5.40 -14.39
CA HIS A 85 3.79 -4.99 -15.39
C HIS A 85 3.33 -3.85 -16.31
N ILE A 86 2.50 -2.96 -15.78
CA ILE A 86 2.15 -1.70 -16.43
C ILE A 86 3.25 -0.69 -16.09
N GLU A 87 3.79 0.02 -17.07
CA GLU A 87 4.92 0.94 -16.85
C GLU A 87 4.55 2.11 -15.91
N HIS A 88 3.38 2.72 -16.15
CA HIS A 88 2.85 3.84 -15.37
C HIS A 88 1.37 3.65 -15.04
N PRO A 89 1.00 2.68 -14.19
CA PRO A 89 -0.40 2.41 -13.86
C PRO A 89 -1.07 3.60 -13.19
N ASN A 90 -2.35 3.74 -13.50
CA ASN A 90 -3.30 4.45 -12.66
C ASN A 90 -3.79 3.47 -11.60
N VAL A 91 -3.48 3.75 -10.34
CA VAL A 91 -3.83 2.89 -9.20
C VAL A 91 -4.91 3.57 -8.36
N ALA A 92 -5.91 2.80 -7.95
CA ALA A 92 -6.93 3.26 -7.01
C ALA A 92 -7.02 2.34 -5.80
N TRP A 93 -7.07 2.94 -4.61
CA TRP A 93 -7.38 2.26 -3.35
C TRP A 93 -8.76 2.66 -2.88
N LEU A 94 -9.62 1.68 -2.63
CA LEU A 94 -10.98 1.90 -2.14
C LEU A 94 -11.52 0.69 -1.40
N VAL A 95 -12.58 0.90 -0.62
CA VAL A 95 -13.36 -0.19 -0.03
C VAL A 95 -14.59 -0.45 -0.88
N SER A 96 -14.75 -1.70 -1.33
CA SER A 96 -15.95 -2.12 -2.04
C SER A 96 -17.16 -2.13 -1.11
N LYS A 97 -18.23 -1.43 -1.51
CA LYS A 97 -19.48 -1.34 -0.72
C LYS A 97 -20.21 -2.67 -0.57
N GLU A 98 -20.06 -3.59 -1.52
CA GLU A 98 -20.80 -4.85 -1.52
C GLU A 98 -20.24 -5.86 -0.51
N LYS A 99 -18.92 -5.86 -0.32
CA LYS A 99 -18.20 -6.91 0.42
C LYS A 99 -17.26 -6.38 1.50
N ASN A 100 -17.31 -5.07 1.77
CA ASN A 100 -16.38 -4.37 2.66
C ASN A 100 -14.91 -4.79 2.42
N THR A 101 -14.55 -4.97 1.15
CA THR A 101 -13.21 -5.47 0.79
C THR A 101 -12.34 -4.28 0.43
N LEU A 102 -11.17 -4.16 1.05
CA LEU A 102 -10.14 -3.24 0.61
C LEU A 102 -9.59 -3.73 -0.73
N LEU A 103 -9.72 -2.89 -1.74
CA LEU A 103 -9.32 -3.18 -3.11
C LEU A 103 -8.20 -2.23 -3.53
N ARG A 104 -7.29 -2.79 -4.31
CA ARG A 104 -6.32 -2.05 -5.10
C ARG A 104 -6.59 -2.34 -6.57
N ILE A 105 -6.89 -1.32 -7.35
CA ILE A 105 -7.19 -1.44 -8.76
C ILE A 105 -6.03 -0.82 -9.53
N GLU A 106 -5.42 -1.54 -10.46
CA GLU A 106 -4.47 -0.98 -11.42
C GLU A 106 -5.13 -0.86 -12.79
N SER A 107 -4.81 0.20 -13.52
CA SER A 107 -5.34 0.43 -14.86
C SER A 107 -4.31 1.08 -15.76
N VAL A 108 -4.30 0.69 -17.03
CA VAL A 108 -3.53 1.37 -18.07
C VAL A 108 -4.11 2.77 -18.32
N LEU A 109 -5.44 2.89 -18.30
CA LEU A 109 -6.14 4.15 -18.56
C LEU A 109 -6.49 4.90 -17.26
N PRO A 110 -6.57 6.23 -17.29
CA PRO A 110 -7.11 7.00 -16.17
C PRO A 110 -8.53 6.56 -15.78
N PHE A 111 -8.85 6.52 -14.48
CA PHE A 111 -10.19 6.12 -14.02
C PHE A 111 -11.31 7.03 -14.53
N SER A 112 -11.01 8.30 -14.84
CA SER A 112 -11.98 9.23 -15.44
C SER A 112 -12.39 8.86 -16.86
N THR A 113 -11.61 8.04 -17.56
CA THR A 113 -11.90 7.58 -18.92
C THR A 113 -12.42 6.14 -18.96
N MET A 114 -12.66 5.52 -17.81
CA MET A 114 -13.21 4.17 -17.76
C MET A 114 -14.68 4.13 -18.19
N THR A 115 -15.00 3.17 -19.05
CA THR A 115 -16.33 2.88 -19.57
C THR A 115 -16.59 1.37 -19.48
N ARG A 116 -17.80 0.91 -19.83
CA ARG A 116 -18.07 -0.54 -19.86
C ARG A 116 -17.27 -1.27 -20.95
N GLU A 117 -16.87 -0.56 -21.99
CA GLU A 117 -16.19 -1.13 -23.16
C GLU A 117 -14.72 -1.40 -22.89
N ASN A 118 -14.09 -0.61 -22.01
CA ASN A 118 -12.66 -0.73 -21.69
C ASN A 118 -12.39 -1.46 -20.36
N ARG A 119 -13.30 -2.36 -19.95
CA ARG A 119 -13.13 -3.15 -18.72
C ARG A 119 -11.90 -4.06 -18.71
N GLY A 120 -11.37 -4.43 -19.88
CA GLY A 120 -10.16 -5.24 -19.99
C GLY A 120 -8.86 -4.51 -19.64
N TYR A 121 -8.89 -3.20 -19.44
CA TYR A 121 -7.69 -2.38 -19.19
C TYR A 121 -7.38 -2.19 -17.71
N TYR A 122 -8.11 -2.86 -16.80
CA TYR A 122 -7.85 -2.79 -15.37
C TYR A 122 -7.79 -4.17 -14.71
N HIS A 123 -6.99 -4.25 -13.65
CA HIS A 123 -6.83 -5.41 -12.79
C HIS A 123 -7.23 -5.04 -11.37
N VAL A 124 -8.04 -5.90 -10.74
CA VAL A 124 -8.50 -5.69 -9.36
C VAL A 124 -7.81 -6.70 -8.46
N LEU A 125 -7.00 -6.20 -7.53
CA LEU A 125 -6.46 -6.99 -6.44
C LEU A 125 -7.30 -6.79 -5.19
N ARG A 126 -7.71 -7.91 -4.57
CA ARG A 126 -8.32 -7.93 -3.24
C ARG A 126 -7.22 -7.96 -2.21
N ILE A 127 -7.17 -6.93 -1.36
CA ILE A 127 -6.13 -6.76 -0.36
C ILE A 127 -6.55 -7.39 0.96
N ALA A 128 -7.73 -7.02 1.46
CA ALA A 128 -8.27 -7.55 2.70
C ALA A 128 -9.79 -7.55 2.69
N SER A 129 -10.39 -8.60 3.23
CA SER A 129 -11.83 -8.66 3.51
C SER A 129 -12.15 -7.92 4.81
N ASP A 130 -13.43 -7.59 5.01
CA ASP A 130 -13.95 -7.02 6.26
C ASP A 130 -13.23 -5.74 6.73
N CYS A 131 -12.92 -4.86 5.78
CA CYS A 131 -12.40 -3.52 6.03
C CYS A 131 -13.54 -2.59 6.45
N GLU A 132 -13.57 -2.28 7.75
CA GLU A 132 -14.57 -1.40 8.37
C GLU A 132 -14.26 0.08 8.11
N VAL A 133 -12.98 0.44 8.08
CA VAL A 133 -12.54 1.82 7.90
C VAL A 133 -11.39 1.85 6.92
N PHE A 134 -11.50 2.72 5.91
CA PHE A 134 -10.38 3.19 5.11
C PHE A 134 -10.55 4.69 4.90
N LYS A 135 -9.69 5.47 5.54
CA LYS A 135 -9.71 6.93 5.47
C LYS A 135 -8.31 7.49 5.34
N VAL A 136 -8.18 8.53 4.54
CA VAL A 136 -6.91 9.16 4.22
C VAL A 136 -7.09 10.65 4.37
N TYR A 137 -6.39 11.25 5.32
CA TYR A 137 -6.43 12.68 5.57
C TYR A 137 -5.18 13.33 5.02
N GLN A 138 -5.32 14.48 4.38
CA GLN A 138 -4.19 15.26 3.89
C GLN A 138 -4.01 16.50 4.76
N SER A 139 -2.76 16.84 5.10
CA SER A 139 -2.46 18.09 5.80
C SER A 139 -2.85 19.31 4.97
N LYS A 140 -3.13 20.44 5.63
CA LYS A 140 -3.39 21.71 4.95
C LYS A 140 -2.26 22.14 4.00
N LYS A 141 -1.01 21.76 4.33
CA LYS A 141 0.19 22.05 3.54
C LYS A 141 0.43 21.05 2.40
N LYS A 142 -0.35 19.96 2.31
CA LYS A 142 -0.26 18.89 1.30
C LYS A 142 1.09 18.16 1.26
N ASP A 143 1.80 18.15 2.39
CA ASP A 143 3.10 17.50 2.59
C ASP A 143 3.02 16.20 3.41
N LYS A 144 1.88 15.96 4.06
CA LYS A 144 1.63 14.81 4.93
C LYS A 144 0.29 14.18 4.62
N LEU A 145 0.25 12.86 4.73
CA LEU A 145 -0.96 12.05 4.69
C LEU A 145 -1.07 11.26 5.99
N LEU A 146 -2.28 11.15 6.53
CA LEU A 146 -2.60 10.25 7.63
C LEU A 146 -3.57 9.21 7.11
N ILE A 147 -3.18 7.95 7.13
CA ILE A 147 -3.93 6.82 6.62
C ILE A 147 -4.43 6.01 7.80
N ASN A 148 -5.73 5.73 7.84
CA ASN A 148 -6.39 4.91 8.83
C ASN A 148 -7.09 3.74 8.15
N ILE A 149 -6.65 2.52 8.46
CA ILE A 149 -7.22 1.27 7.96
C ILE A 149 -7.65 0.43 9.16
N LYS A 150 -8.91 0.02 9.23
CA LYS A 150 -9.42 -0.89 10.25
C LYS A 150 -10.01 -2.12 9.58
N LEU A 151 -9.43 -3.28 9.88
CA LEU A 151 -9.99 -4.57 9.53
C LEU A 151 -10.74 -5.12 10.75
N LYS A 152 -11.78 -5.93 10.51
CA LYS A 152 -12.55 -6.58 11.57
C LYS A 152 -11.64 -7.46 12.45
N ASP A 153 -11.86 -7.40 13.76
CA ASP A 153 -11.11 -8.16 14.78
C ASP A 153 -9.58 -7.93 14.76
N GLN A 154 -9.15 -6.77 14.25
CA GLN A 154 -7.76 -6.33 14.23
C GLN A 154 -7.63 -4.91 14.79
N GLU A 155 -6.46 -4.58 15.32
CA GLU A 155 -6.14 -3.22 15.71
C GLU A 155 -6.08 -2.29 14.49
N PRO A 156 -6.52 -1.02 14.61
CA PRO A 156 -6.40 -0.06 13.53
C PRO A 156 -4.95 0.17 13.11
N ILE A 157 -4.72 0.17 11.81
CA ILE A 157 -3.46 0.59 11.20
C ILE A 157 -3.55 2.10 10.98
N VAL A 158 -2.77 2.86 11.75
CA VAL A 158 -2.62 4.31 11.57
C VAL A 158 -1.21 4.60 11.10
N TYR A 159 -1.09 5.24 9.94
CA TYR A 159 0.18 5.49 9.28
C TYR A 159 0.28 6.93 8.80
N GLU A 160 1.32 7.65 9.24
CA GLU A 160 1.65 8.98 8.72
C GLU A 160 2.70 8.83 7.60
N PHE A 161 2.38 9.35 6.43
CA PHE A 161 3.27 9.35 5.28
C PHE A 161 3.69 10.79 4.96
N PHE A 162 4.99 11.01 4.80
CA PHE A 162 5.56 12.30 4.42
C PHE A 162 6.09 12.24 3.00
N LYS A 163 5.50 13.05 2.11
CA LYS A 163 6.05 13.32 0.78
C LYS A 163 5.63 14.72 0.37
N PRO A 164 6.57 15.59 -0.05
CA PRO A 164 6.21 16.87 -0.65
C PRO A 164 5.56 16.58 -2.02
N LEU A 165 4.24 16.43 -2.04
CA LEU A 165 3.45 16.17 -3.25
C LEU A 165 3.22 17.46 -4.06
N ALA A 166 3.66 18.61 -3.55
CA ALA A 166 3.65 19.86 -4.27
C ALA A 166 4.82 19.91 -5.25
N LYS A 167 4.53 20.04 -6.56
CA LYS A 167 5.54 20.42 -7.54
C LYS A 167 6.23 21.70 -7.05
N ARG A 168 7.55 21.65 -6.83
CA ARG A 168 8.36 22.87 -6.68
C ARG A 168 8.02 23.75 -7.87
N LYS A 169 7.46 24.95 -7.65
CA LYS A 169 7.38 25.96 -8.71
C LYS A 169 8.82 26.18 -9.16
N THR A 170 9.21 25.66 -10.32
CA THR A 170 10.40 26.13 -11.01
C THR A 170 10.17 27.61 -11.26
N GLU A 171 10.89 28.45 -10.55
CA GLU A 171 10.91 29.88 -10.85
C GLU A 171 11.21 30.03 -12.34
N PRO A 172 10.45 30.87 -13.07
CA PRO A 172 10.78 31.13 -14.46
C PRO A 172 12.20 31.68 -14.51
N LYS A 173 13.10 30.97 -15.21
CA LYS A 173 14.39 31.54 -15.62
C LYS A 173 14.08 32.89 -16.25
N LYS A 174 14.49 33.98 -15.59
CA LYS A 174 14.53 35.31 -16.21
C LYS A 174 15.27 35.14 -17.53
N ARG A 175 14.58 35.38 -18.64
CA ARG A 175 15.24 35.54 -19.93
C ARG A 175 16.08 36.80 -19.81
N ASP A 176 17.39 36.68 -20.03
CA ASP A 176 18.26 37.84 -20.18
C ASP A 176 17.76 38.71 -21.35
N PRO A 177 17.49 40.00 -21.15
CA PRO A 177 17.09 40.90 -22.22
C PRO A 177 18.34 41.46 -22.89
N GLN A 178 19.01 40.66 -23.73
CA GLN A 178 20.03 41.18 -24.65
C GLN A 178 20.20 40.30 -25.88
N SER A 179 19.26 40.41 -26.81
CA SER A 179 19.53 40.20 -28.24
C SER A 179 18.41 40.84 -29.07
N GLN A 180 18.35 42.16 -29.03
CA GLN A 180 17.71 42.96 -30.06
C GLN A 180 18.68 44.08 -30.44
N ASN A 181 19.34 43.94 -31.59
CA ASN A 181 19.26 44.92 -32.66
C ASN A 181 19.98 44.41 -33.93
N PRO A 182 19.37 44.57 -35.12
CA PRO A 182 20.03 44.35 -36.41
C PRO A 182 20.70 45.64 -36.89
N PRO A 183 21.72 45.57 -37.78
CA PRO A 183 22.02 46.67 -38.67
C PRO A 183 21.51 46.36 -40.08
N SER A 184 20.61 47.21 -40.55
CA SER A 184 20.37 47.40 -41.96
C SER A 184 21.57 48.14 -42.57
N SER A 185 22.07 47.70 -43.71
CA SER A 185 22.58 48.62 -44.73
C SER A 185 22.33 48.04 -46.12
N LYS A 186 21.66 48.86 -46.93
CA LYS A 186 21.53 48.71 -48.39
C LYS A 186 22.86 49.09 -49.03
N HIS A 187 23.27 48.38 -50.07
CA HIS A 187 23.81 48.99 -51.29
C HIS A 187 23.55 48.06 -52.47
N GLU A 188 22.89 48.64 -53.49
CA GLU A 188 22.71 48.14 -54.84
C GLU A 188 24.08 47.96 -55.54
N ASP A 189 24.25 46.93 -56.36
CA ASP A 189 24.22 47.13 -57.82
C ASP A 189 24.28 45.80 -58.62
N GLN A 190 23.34 45.74 -59.57
CA GLN A 190 23.39 45.19 -60.93
C GLN A 190 24.44 44.12 -61.30
N ASN A 191 23.96 42.97 -61.78
CA ASN A 191 24.35 42.54 -63.13
C ASN A 191 23.28 41.66 -63.80
N GLN A 192 22.79 42.15 -64.94
CA GLN A 192 21.99 41.40 -65.90
C GLN A 192 22.92 40.51 -66.74
N SER A 193 22.54 39.25 -66.97
CA SER A 193 22.92 38.50 -68.17
C SER A 193 21.89 37.41 -68.47
N ARG A 194 21.02 37.79 -69.41
CA ARG A 194 20.27 37.04 -70.45
C ARG A 194 20.23 35.49 -70.37
N GLN A 195 18.99 34.98 -70.37
CA GLN A 195 18.55 33.68 -70.90
C GLN A 195 18.60 33.66 -72.46
N PRO A 196 18.29 32.54 -73.14
CA PRO A 196 18.22 31.14 -72.70
C PRO A 196 19.35 30.26 -73.27
#